data_AF-T1I8U3-F1
#
_entry.id   AF-T1I8U3-F1
#
_cell.length_a   1.000
_cell.length_b   1.000
_cell.length_c   1.000
_cell.angle_alpha   90.00
_cell.angle_beta   90.00
_cell.angle_gamma   90.00
#
_symmetry.space_group_name_H-M   'P 1'
#
loop_
_entity.id
_entity.type
_entity.pdbx_description
1 polymer ?
#
loop_
_entity_poly.entity_id
_entity_poly.type
_entity_poly.pdbx_seq_one_letter_code
_entity_poly.pdbx_strand_id
1 'polypeptide(L)'
;MFCLINNSGAEILGYPGIIHGMYAKGGIELVQHFYMTSNNNLIDFLKARSAVISTESNNEFSRSLIRDAIQERLKMIIPFIDRWPEALALMSQPQNVPTALANLLTMVDDICYYAGDRSVNARNILGLRWNR
;
A
#
# COMPACT_ATOMS: atom_id res chain seq x y z
N MET A 1 15.54 -15.32 -10.24
CA MET A 1 16.20 -14.75 -9.04
C MET A 1 15.21 -14.32 -7.94
N PHE A 2 13.91 -14.20 -8.20
CA PHE A 2 12.86 -13.99 -7.17
C PHE A 2 12.60 -15.18 -6.22
N CYS A 3 13.02 -16.41 -6.55
CA CYS A 3 12.81 -17.58 -5.67
C CYS A 3 13.53 -17.48 -4.32
N LEU A 4 14.59 -16.67 -4.21
CA LEU A 4 15.40 -16.62 -3.00
C LEU A 4 14.66 -15.95 -1.83
N ILE A 5 13.80 -14.95 -2.09
CA ILE A 5 13.07 -14.24 -1.01
C ILE A 5 11.97 -15.13 -0.41
N ASN A 6 11.29 -15.94 -1.22
CA ASN A 6 10.29 -16.90 -0.73
C ASN A 6 10.92 -17.98 0.16
N ASN A 7 12.13 -18.41 -0.16
CA ASN A 7 12.83 -19.44 0.62
C ASN A 7 13.29 -18.93 1.96
N SER A 8 13.89 -17.74 2.01
CA SER A 8 14.45 -17.22 3.26
C SER A 8 13.40 -17.03 4.35
N GLY A 9 12.19 -16.54 4.01
CA GLY A 9 11.11 -16.39 4.98
C GLY A 9 10.55 -17.72 5.50
N ALA A 10 10.43 -18.71 4.62
CA ALA A 10 10.01 -20.06 4.96
C ALA A 10 11.02 -20.78 5.87
N GLU A 11 12.30 -20.68 5.53
CA GLU A 11 13.40 -21.27 6.28
C GLU A 11 13.54 -20.64 7.68
N ILE A 12 13.31 -19.32 7.82
CA ILE A 12 13.25 -18.64 9.14
C ILE A 12 12.14 -19.22 10.03
N LEU A 13 11.02 -19.61 9.43
CA LEU A 13 9.87 -20.21 10.14
C LEU A 13 10.00 -21.75 10.28
N GLY A 14 11.12 -22.34 9.89
CA GLY A 14 11.39 -23.77 10.00
C GLY A 14 10.72 -24.64 8.94
N TYR A 15 10.14 -24.03 7.89
CA TYR A 15 9.59 -24.77 6.76
C TYR A 15 10.67 -25.07 5.70
N PRO A 16 10.54 -26.16 4.91
CA PRO A 16 11.53 -26.54 3.91
C PRO A 16 11.68 -25.44 2.85
N GLY A 17 12.92 -25.17 2.40
CA GLY A 17 13.23 -24.22 1.30
C GLY A 17 12.76 -24.65 -0.10
N ILE A 18 11.58 -25.26 -0.21
CA ILE A 18 10.96 -25.72 -1.46
C ILE A 18 9.51 -25.22 -1.47
N ILE A 19 9.30 -23.95 -1.11
CA ILE A 19 7.95 -23.34 -0.96
C ILE A 19 7.52 -22.63 -2.25
N HIS A 20 8.28 -22.74 -3.34
CA HIS A 20 7.98 -22.12 -4.62
C HIS A 20 6.63 -22.53 -5.22
N GLY A 21 6.02 -23.63 -4.74
CA GLY A 21 4.66 -24.05 -5.10
C GLY A 21 3.52 -23.57 -4.19
N MET A 22 3.82 -22.84 -3.10
CA MET A 22 2.81 -22.42 -2.12
C MET A 22 2.13 -21.10 -2.49
N TYR A 23 2.78 -20.27 -3.33
CA TYR A 23 2.22 -19.03 -3.87
C TYR A 23 1.77 -19.26 -5.31
N ALA A 24 0.45 -19.32 -5.54
CA ALA A 24 -0.13 -19.69 -6.83
C ALA A 24 0.26 -18.72 -7.97
N LYS A 25 0.54 -17.45 -7.64
CA LYS A 25 0.96 -16.41 -8.57
C LYS A 25 2.43 -15.98 -8.40
N GLY A 26 3.20 -16.69 -7.58
CA GLY A 26 4.62 -16.42 -7.35
C GLY A 26 4.89 -15.09 -6.62
N GLY A 27 5.96 -14.38 -7.00
CA GLY A 27 6.45 -13.19 -6.28
C GLY A 27 5.46 -12.01 -6.18
N ILE A 28 4.40 -11.97 -7.01
CA ILE A 28 3.38 -10.91 -6.92
C ILE A 28 2.56 -11.00 -5.63
N GLU A 29 2.38 -12.19 -5.05
CA GLU A 29 1.62 -12.36 -3.80
C GLU A 29 2.33 -11.70 -2.63
N LEU A 30 3.66 -11.75 -2.60
CA LEU A 30 4.47 -11.00 -1.63
C LEU A 30 4.31 -9.49 -1.80
N VAL A 31 4.30 -9.00 -3.04
CA VAL A 31 4.08 -7.58 -3.32
C VAL A 31 2.69 -7.15 -2.85
N GLN A 32 1.65 -7.95 -3.12
CA GLN A 32 0.29 -7.69 -2.66
C GLN A 32 0.19 -7.68 -1.13
N HIS A 33 0.82 -8.64 -0.45
CA HIS A 33 0.89 -8.67 1.00
C HIS A 33 1.57 -7.41 1.55
N PHE A 34 2.72 -7.02 0.98
CA PHE A 34 3.40 -5.77 1.35
C PHE A 34 2.50 -4.54 1.21
N TYR A 35 1.71 -4.45 0.12
CA TYR A 35 0.74 -3.37 -0.06
C TYR A 35 -0.33 -3.36 1.01
N MET A 36 -0.92 -4.52 1.32
CA MET A 36 -1.94 -4.64 2.37
C MET A 36 -1.39 -4.19 3.73
N THR A 37 -0.22 -4.69 4.13
CA THR A 37 0.42 -4.31 5.39
C THR A 37 0.79 -2.83 5.43
N SER A 38 1.38 -2.30 4.37
CA SER A 38 1.80 -0.90 4.29
C SER A 38 0.61 0.07 4.32
N ASN A 39 -0.48 -0.29 3.63
CA ASN A 39 -1.70 0.52 3.61
C ASN A 39 -2.39 0.53 4.99
N ASN A 40 -2.44 -0.61 5.68
CA ASN A 40 -2.95 -0.66 7.06
C ASN A 40 -2.12 0.22 8.02
N ASN A 41 -0.78 0.12 7.94
CA ASN A 41 0.11 0.96 8.74
C ASN A 41 -0.07 2.45 8.44
N LEU A 42 -0.29 2.81 7.17
CA LEU A 42 -0.57 4.19 6.77
C LEU A 42 -1.89 4.69 7.36
N ILE A 43 -2.95 3.86 7.33
CA ILE A 43 -4.24 4.23 7.92
C ILE A 43 -4.09 4.51 9.42
N ASP A 44 -3.32 3.69 10.14
CA ASP A 44 -3.09 3.90 11.58
C ASP A 44 -2.27 5.16 11.85
N PHE A 45 -1.27 5.46 11.02
CA PHE A 45 -0.56 6.74 11.05
C PHE A 45 -1.50 7.93 10.82
N LEU A 46 -2.35 7.85 9.79
CA LEU A 46 -3.31 8.91 9.45
C LEU A 46 -4.30 9.17 10.58
N LYS A 47 -4.87 8.11 11.19
CA LYS A 47 -5.77 8.21 12.35
C LYS A 47 -5.09 8.91 13.53
N ALA A 48 -3.87 8.49 13.85
CA ALA A 48 -3.10 9.08 14.95
C ALA A 48 -2.83 10.57 14.70
N ARG A 49 -2.43 10.92 13.48
CA ARG A 49 -2.11 12.31 13.09
C ARG A 49 -3.36 13.19 13.02
N SER A 50 -4.50 12.66 12.55
CA SER A 50 -5.77 13.40 12.49
C SER A 50 -6.39 13.61 13.88
N ALA A 51 -6.22 12.67 14.82
CA ALA A 51 -6.78 12.78 16.17
C ALA A 51 -6.17 13.93 16.99
N VAL A 52 -4.88 14.22 16.78
CA VAL A 52 -4.14 15.29 17.48
C VAL A 52 -4.67 16.69 17.13
N ILE A 53 -5.36 16.84 16.00
CA ILE A 53 -5.65 18.16 15.39
C ILE A 53 -7.17 18.27 15.21
N SER A 54 -7.88 18.26 16.34
CA SER A 54 -9.35 18.33 16.39
C SER A 54 -9.91 19.76 16.40
N THR A 55 -9.08 20.80 16.22
CA THR A 55 -9.52 22.19 16.48
C THR A 55 -9.41 23.19 15.33
N GLU A 56 -8.60 22.99 14.28
CA GLU A 56 -8.58 23.93 13.14
C GLU A 56 -8.28 23.20 11.81
N SER A 57 -9.32 22.95 11.00
CA SER A 57 -9.16 22.46 9.63
C SER A 57 -8.68 23.61 8.72
N ASN A 58 -7.37 23.89 8.74
CA ASN A 58 -6.74 24.86 7.84
C ASN A 58 -6.18 24.14 6.60
N ASN A 59 -6.25 24.77 5.43
CA ASN A 59 -5.69 24.27 4.16
C ASN A 59 -4.18 23.98 4.24
N GLU A 60 -3.47 24.60 5.18
CA GLU A 60 -2.07 24.31 5.47
C GLU A 60 -1.88 22.94 6.15
N PHE A 61 -2.80 22.56 7.04
CA PHE A 61 -2.78 21.25 7.70
C PHE A 61 -3.05 20.11 6.71
N SER A 62 -4.03 20.25 5.82
CA SER A 62 -4.29 19.23 4.79
C SER A 62 -3.06 19.00 3.92
N ARG A 63 -2.35 20.07 3.53
CA ARG A 63 -1.12 19.98 2.73
C ARG A 63 0.01 19.30 3.50
N SER A 64 0.20 19.64 4.78
CA SER A 64 1.23 18.99 5.60
C SER A 64 0.91 17.52 5.86
N LEU A 65 -0.36 17.18 6.10
CA LEU A 65 -0.78 15.79 6.28
C LEU A 65 -0.56 14.95 5.03
N ILE A 66 -0.93 15.45 3.84
CA ILE A 66 -0.71 14.74 2.58
C ILE A 66 0.79 14.49 2.37
N ARG A 67 1.62 15.52 2.60
CA ARG A 67 3.08 15.40 2.50
C ARG A 67 3.63 14.35 3.46
N ASP A 68 3.23 14.41 4.72
CA ASP A 68 3.67 13.49 5.76
C ASP A 68 3.24 12.05 5.43
N ALA A 69 1.99 11.86 4.99
CA ALA A 69 1.45 10.56 4.62
C ALA A 69 2.19 9.92 3.43
N ILE A 70 2.46 10.70 2.37
CA ILE A 70 3.25 10.23 1.22
C ILE A 70 4.67 9.87 1.67
N GLN A 71 5.28 10.72 2.48
CA GLN A 71 6.64 10.47 2.99
C GLN A 71 6.69 9.19 3.83
N GLU A 72 5.76 8.99 4.76
CA GLU A 72 5.68 7.76 5.57
C GLU A 72 5.45 6.53 4.69
N ARG A 73 4.55 6.62 3.71
CA ARG A 73 4.31 5.49 2.79
C ARG A 73 5.53 5.12 1.96
N LEU A 74 6.33 6.10 1.53
CA LEU A 74 7.57 5.88 0.79
C LEU A 74 8.68 5.33 1.69
N LYS A 75 8.75 5.77 2.95
CA LYS A 75 9.73 5.23 3.92
C LYS A 75 9.58 3.72 4.13
N MET A 76 8.36 3.19 4.06
CA MET A 76 8.10 1.75 4.17
C MET A 76 8.76 0.92 3.05
N ILE A 77 9.14 1.55 1.93
CA ILE A 77 9.83 0.89 0.81
C ILE A 77 11.34 0.81 1.04
N ILE A 78 11.92 1.67 1.89
CA ILE A 78 13.38 1.78 2.10
C ILE A 78 14.05 0.42 2.38
N PRO A 79 13.49 -0.47 3.24
CA PRO A 79 14.12 -1.78 3.50
C PRO A 79 14.19 -2.70 2.28
N PHE A 80 13.39 -2.43 1.24
CA PHE A 80 13.23 -3.25 0.05
C PHE A 80 13.64 -2.51 -1.23
N ILE A 81 14.32 -1.37 -1.12
CA ILE A 81 14.57 -0.45 -2.24
C ILE A 81 15.31 -1.11 -3.41
N ASP A 82 16.26 -2.00 -3.11
CA ASP A 82 17.06 -2.72 -4.11
C ASP A 82 16.22 -3.63 -5.01
N ARG A 83 15.11 -4.16 -4.48
CA ARG A 83 14.19 -5.07 -5.20
C ARG A 83 12.90 -4.39 -5.63
N TRP A 84 12.69 -3.14 -5.24
CA TRP A 84 11.50 -2.38 -5.60
C TRP A 84 11.28 -2.22 -7.10
N PRO A 85 12.32 -2.00 -7.94
CA PRO A 85 12.15 -1.97 -9.40
C PRO A 85 11.57 -3.29 -9.95
N GLU A 86 12.01 -4.41 -9.39
CA GLU A 86 11.50 -5.73 -9.80
C GLU A 86 10.03 -5.92 -9.36
N ALA A 87 9.67 -5.48 -8.16
CA ALA A 87 8.29 -5.47 -7.69
C ALA A 87 7.38 -4.59 -8.57
N LEU A 88 7.85 -3.41 -8.96
CA LEU A 88 7.16 -2.52 -9.91
C LEU A 88 6.97 -3.20 -11.26
N ALA A 89 7.98 -3.89 -11.78
CA ALA A 89 7.87 -4.63 -13.03
C ALA A 89 6.77 -5.70 -12.96
N LEU A 90 6.70 -6.47 -11.87
CA LEU A 90 5.63 -7.46 -11.66
C LEU A 90 4.24 -6.82 -11.62
N MET A 91 4.09 -5.67 -10.97
CA MET A 91 2.81 -4.94 -10.92
C MET A 91 2.39 -4.36 -12.27
N SER A 92 3.36 -3.97 -13.10
CA SER A 92 3.11 -3.40 -14.44
C SER A 92 2.65 -4.43 -15.47
N GLN A 93 2.67 -5.73 -15.14
CA GLN A 93 2.19 -6.77 -16.03
C GLN A 93 0.67 -6.67 -16.23
N PRO A 94 0.14 -6.87 -17.45
CA PRO A 94 -1.28 -6.63 -17.76
C PRO A 94 -2.27 -7.34 -16.82
N GLN A 95 -1.96 -8.55 -16.37
CA GLN A 95 -2.77 -9.32 -15.44
C GLN A 95 -2.81 -8.75 -14.00
N ASN A 96 -1.83 -7.93 -13.63
CA ASN A 96 -1.67 -7.38 -12.27
C ASN A 96 -2.01 -5.89 -12.17
N VAL A 97 -1.94 -5.16 -13.29
CA VAL A 97 -2.21 -3.70 -13.35
C VAL A 97 -3.55 -3.32 -12.74
N PRO A 98 -4.69 -4.02 -13.01
CA PRO A 98 -5.97 -3.64 -12.42
C PRO A 98 -5.94 -3.64 -10.88
N THR A 99 -5.34 -4.68 -10.30
CA THR A 99 -5.21 -4.81 -8.83
C THR A 99 -4.21 -3.80 -8.27
N ALA A 100 -3.07 -3.60 -8.92
CA ALA A 100 -2.06 -2.63 -8.48
C ALA A 100 -2.62 -1.20 -8.49
N LEU A 101 -3.39 -0.84 -9.52
CA LEU A 101 -4.04 0.46 -9.63
C LEU A 101 -5.15 0.62 -8.58
N ALA A 102 -5.97 -0.40 -8.35
CA ALA A 102 -6.99 -0.36 -7.30
C ALA A 102 -6.38 -0.12 -5.91
N ASN A 103 -5.25 -0.76 -5.61
CA ASN A 103 -4.51 -0.55 -4.36
C ASN A 103 -3.98 0.88 -4.24
N LEU A 104 -3.45 1.44 -5.32
CA LEU A 104 -2.96 2.82 -5.36
C LEU A 104 -4.10 3.83 -5.16
N LEU A 105 -5.22 3.66 -5.87
CA LEU A 105 -6.38 4.54 -5.77
C LEU A 105 -6.99 4.50 -4.37
N THR A 106 -7.12 3.31 -3.77
CA THR A 106 -7.60 3.16 -2.39
C THR A 106 -6.73 3.93 -1.40
N MET A 107 -5.41 3.84 -1.54
CA MET A 107 -4.47 4.57 -0.70
C MET A 107 -4.59 6.09 -0.85
N VAL A 108 -4.75 6.57 -2.09
CA VAL A 108 -4.96 8.01 -2.36
C VAL A 108 -6.27 8.49 -1.76
N ASP A 109 -7.36 7.72 -1.94
CA ASP A 109 -8.67 8.03 -1.35
C ASP A 109 -8.59 8.11 0.18
N ASP A 110 -7.88 7.18 0.83
CA ASP A 110 -7.69 7.20 2.28
C ASP A 110 -6.91 8.46 2.72
N ILE A 111 -5.81 8.81 2.06
CA ILE A 111 -5.04 10.03 2.38
C ILE A 111 -5.92 11.28 2.25
N CYS A 112 -6.67 11.41 1.16
CA CYS A 112 -7.58 12.53 0.93
C CYS A 112 -8.67 12.62 2.00
N TYR A 113 -9.27 11.47 2.36
CA TYR A 113 -10.29 11.39 3.41
C TYR A 113 -9.77 11.93 4.76
N TYR A 114 -8.58 11.49 5.19
CA TYR A 114 -7.98 11.96 6.45
C TYR A 114 -7.44 13.40 6.37
N ALA A 115 -7.10 13.89 5.18
CA ALA A 115 -6.70 15.29 4.97
C ALA A 115 -7.86 16.29 5.11
N GLY A 116 -9.08 15.81 5.34
CA GLY A 116 -10.26 16.66 5.50
C GLY A 116 -10.85 17.12 4.18
N ASP A 117 -10.44 16.51 3.06
CA ASP A 117 -11.12 16.71 1.79
C ASP A 117 -12.51 16.05 1.88
N ARG A 118 -13.52 16.89 2.12
CA ARG A 118 -14.94 16.51 2.15
C ARG A 118 -15.58 16.62 0.77
N SER A 119 -14.82 16.92 -0.28
CA SER A 119 -15.35 16.93 -1.64
C SER A 119 -15.71 15.51 -2.06
N VAL A 120 -16.88 15.40 -2.70
CA VAL A 120 -17.48 14.11 -3.07
C VAL A 120 -16.60 13.42 -4.13
N ASN A 121 -15.81 12.46 -3.66
CA ASN A 121 -15.52 11.14 -4.24
C ASN A 121 -15.03 11.03 -5.71
N ALA A 122 -13.76 10.65 -5.90
CA ALA A 122 -13.36 9.83 -7.07
C ALA A 122 -14.15 8.51 -7.15
N ARG A 123 -14.63 8.01 -6.00
CA ARG A 123 -15.59 6.90 -5.85
C ARG A 123 -16.88 7.07 -6.66
N ASN A 124 -17.34 8.29 -6.92
CA ASN A 124 -18.57 8.53 -7.69
C ASN A 124 -18.31 8.58 -9.20
N ILE A 125 -17.06 8.82 -9.62
CA ILE A 125 -16.68 8.97 -11.02
C ILE A 125 -16.34 7.61 -11.65
N LEU A 126 -15.89 6.63 -10.84
CA LEU A 126 -15.49 5.29 -11.34
C LEU A 126 -16.52 4.17 -11.14
N GLY A 127 -17.68 4.42 -10.53
CA GLY A 127 -18.76 3.43 -10.43
C GLY A 127 -18.42 2.12 -9.69
N LEU A 128 -17.29 2.04 -8.98
CA LEU A 128 -16.87 0.86 -8.24
C LEU A 128 -17.43 0.88 -6.81
N ARG A 129 -18.71 0.49 -6.72
CA ARG A 129 -19.39 0.12 -5.47
C ARG A 129 -18.89 -1.25 -5.02
N TRP A 130 -17.81 -1.29 -4.23
CA TRP A 130 -17.50 -2.48 -3.43
C TRP A 130 -18.19 -2.35 -2.08
N ASN A 131 -19.23 -3.17 -1.88
CA ASN A 131 -19.86 -3.38 -0.58
C ASN A 131 -18.78 -3.82 0.42
N ARG A 132 -18.71 -3.12 1.55
CA ARG A 132 -18.06 -3.62 2.75
C ARG A 132 -19.02 -4.53 3.49
#